data_AF-A0A1E8Q016-F1
#
_entry.id   AF-A0A1E8Q016-F1
#
_cell.length_a   1.000
_cell.length_b   1.000
_cell.length_c   1.000
_cell.angle_alpha   90.00
_cell.angle_beta   90.00
_cell.angle_gamma   90.00
#
_symmetry.space_group_name_H-M   'P 1'
#
loop_
_entity.id
_entity.type
_entity.pdbx_description
1 polymer ?
#
loop_
_entity_poly.entity_id
_entity_poly.type
_entity_poly.pdbx_seq_one_letter_code
_entity_poly.pdbx_strand_id
1 'polypeptide(L)'
;MAAEQNGSGHGAERVRQSRLPLPDEDPFHVTPDGLDDIRPGTVLRSRRVEVAFFGRVRLGTAVQLLYRSTDAHGAAEAAVTTVVLPADRTPSDCPVLSYQCAIDAMSSRCFPSYALRRGADLVGASVQAELLFVAAALADGWAVSIPDHEGVAGMWGAPYEAGFRVLDGLRAALGHDELGLAPDAPVAMWDTPAADSRPDGLRRPRPTMRPS
;
A
#
# COMPACT_ATOMS: atom_id res chain seq x y z
N MET A 1 -53.14 -3.88 44.70
CA MET A 1 -51.82 -4.52 44.78
C MET A 1 -51.67 -5.49 43.62
N ALA A 2 -50.85 -5.16 42.64
CA ALA A 2 -50.34 -6.06 41.63
C ALA A 2 -48.97 -5.50 41.21
N ALA A 3 -47.95 -6.34 41.30
CA ALA A 3 -46.60 -6.06 40.83
C ALA A 3 -46.47 -6.62 39.41
N GLU A 4 -45.84 -5.88 38.50
CA GLU A 4 -45.28 -6.43 37.28
C GLU A 4 -43.93 -5.75 37.00
N GLN A 5 -42.95 -6.59 36.65
CA GLN A 5 -41.53 -6.27 36.56
C GLN A 5 -41.12 -5.90 35.13
N ASN A 6 -40.03 -5.14 35.07
CA ASN A 6 -38.97 -5.15 34.06
C ASN A 6 -39.25 -4.67 32.62
N GLY A 7 -38.59 -3.55 32.31
CA GLY A 7 -38.19 -3.19 30.96
C GLY A 7 -36.83 -2.48 31.00
N SER A 8 -35.77 -3.23 31.35
CA SER A 8 -34.38 -2.80 31.23
C SER A 8 -34.08 -2.48 29.76
N GLY A 9 -34.12 -1.19 29.43
CA GLY A 9 -33.71 -0.66 28.14
C GLY A 9 -32.20 -0.82 27.99
N HIS A 10 -31.76 -1.98 27.50
CA HIS A 10 -30.45 -2.12 26.92
C HIS A 10 -30.40 -1.19 25.70
N GLY A 11 -29.81 -0.01 25.91
CA GLY A 11 -29.30 0.83 24.83
C GLY A 11 -28.33 -0.02 24.03
N ALA A 12 -28.83 -0.62 22.95
CA ALA A 12 -27.99 -1.16 21.91
C ALA A 12 -27.29 0.04 21.28
N GLU A 13 -26.13 0.39 21.83
CA GLU A 13 -25.13 1.20 21.16
C GLU A 13 -24.85 0.50 19.84
N ARG A 14 -25.54 0.94 18.79
CA ARG A 14 -25.17 0.61 17.42
C ARG A 14 -23.76 1.13 17.26
N VAL A 15 -22.78 0.25 17.39
CA VAL A 15 -21.44 0.46 16.84
C VAL A 15 -21.68 0.83 15.39
N ARG A 16 -21.67 2.13 15.08
CA ARG A 16 -21.62 2.60 13.70
C ARG A 16 -20.32 2.02 13.18
N GLN A 17 -20.39 0.97 12.37
CA GLN A 17 -19.25 0.58 11.57
C GLN A 17 -18.92 1.81 10.73
N SER A 18 -17.90 2.56 11.15
CA SER A 18 -17.38 3.67 10.37
C SER A 18 -16.90 3.07 9.07
N ARG A 19 -17.62 3.37 7.97
CA ARG A 19 -17.20 3.01 6.62
C ARG A 19 -15.76 3.49 6.44
N LEU A 20 -14.91 2.65 5.87
CA LEU A 20 -13.52 3.02 5.58
C LEU A 20 -13.54 4.28 4.69
N PRO A 21 -12.89 5.39 5.09
CA PRO A 21 -12.87 6.59 4.27
C PRO A 21 -12.12 6.30 2.97
N LEU A 22 -12.61 6.86 1.86
CA LEU A 22 -11.87 6.87 0.60
C LEU A 22 -10.57 7.67 0.78
N PRO A 23 -9.51 7.42 -0.03
CA PRO A 23 -8.27 8.18 0.10
C PRO A 23 -8.44 9.70 0.06
N ASP A 24 -9.37 10.19 -0.77
CA ASP A 24 -9.65 11.64 -0.89
C ASP A 24 -10.29 12.23 0.38
N GLU A 25 -10.83 11.39 1.25
CA GLU A 25 -11.45 11.75 2.53
C GLU A 25 -10.61 11.29 3.74
N ASP A 26 -9.48 10.62 3.50
CA ASP A 26 -8.62 10.05 4.54
C ASP A 26 -7.48 11.04 4.85
N PRO A 27 -7.41 11.61 6.07
CA PRO A 27 -6.36 12.56 6.43
C PRO A 27 -4.94 12.02 6.27
N PHE A 28 -4.77 10.69 6.22
CA PHE A 28 -3.49 10.03 5.97
C PHE A 28 -2.92 10.31 4.56
N HIS A 29 -3.78 10.63 3.59
CA HIS A 29 -3.37 10.90 2.20
C HIS A 29 -3.10 12.39 1.93
N VAL A 30 -3.39 13.28 2.89
CA VAL A 30 -3.17 14.74 2.73
C VAL A 30 -1.68 15.08 2.74
N THR A 31 -1.15 15.58 1.62
CA THR A 31 0.25 16.03 1.51
C THR A 31 0.57 17.15 2.52
N PRO A 32 1.57 16.98 3.39
CA PRO A 32 2.05 18.05 4.26
C PRO A 32 2.75 19.16 3.45
N ASP A 33 2.70 20.40 3.94
CA ASP A 33 3.48 21.50 3.36
C ASP A 33 5.00 21.32 3.60
N GLY A 34 5.82 21.97 2.77
CA GLY A 34 7.28 22.06 3.00
C GLY A 34 8.07 20.80 2.62
N LEU A 35 7.72 20.14 1.51
CA LEU A 35 8.40 18.92 1.05
C LEU A 35 9.68 19.17 0.24
N ASP A 36 9.93 20.41 -0.19
CA ASP A 36 11.02 20.74 -1.13
C ASP A 36 12.41 20.39 -0.56
N ASP A 37 12.61 20.61 0.75
CA ASP A 37 13.87 20.31 1.45
C ASP A 37 13.93 18.88 2.03
N ILE A 38 12.87 18.09 1.86
CA ILE A 38 12.80 16.72 2.35
C ILE A 38 13.34 15.76 1.29
N ARG A 39 14.19 14.81 1.72
CA ARG A 39 14.80 13.85 0.79
C ARG A 39 13.75 12.87 0.23
N PRO A 40 13.81 12.53 -1.07
CA PRO A 40 13.00 11.46 -1.65
C PRO A 40 13.12 10.15 -0.88
N GLY A 41 11.98 9.50 -0.61
CA GLY A 41 11.87 8.29 0.20
C GLY A 41 11.80 8.52 1.72
N THR A 42 11.85 9.76 2.21
CA THR A 42 11.64 10.04 3.64
C THR A 42 10.19 9.76 4.03
N VAL A 43 9.98 8.95 5.07
CA VAL A 43 8.65 8.69 5.63
C VAL A 43 8.13 9.95 6.33
N LEU A 44 6.98 10.43 5.88
CA LEU A 44 6.27 11.59 6.44
C LEU A 44 5.27 11.14 7.52
N ARG A 45 4.58 10.01 7.27
CA ARG A 45 3.62 9.40 8.21
C ARG A 45 3.60 7.88 8.04
N SER A 46 3.31 7.16 9.11
CA SER A 46 3.04 5.72 9.06
C SER A 46 1.73 5.37 9.78
N ARG A 47 1.11 4.27 9.36
CA ARG A 47 -0.01 3.65 10.10
C ARG A 47 -0.06 2.14 9.87
N ARG A 48 -0.51 1.39 10.86
CA ARG A 48 -0.84 -0.03 10.71
C ARG A 48 -2.26 -0.20 10.15
N VAL A 49 -2.43 -1.15 9.24
CA VAL A 49 -3.73 -1.50 8.63
C VAL A 49 -3.94 -3.02 8.60
N GLU A 50 -5.18 -3.47 8.56
CA GLU A 50 -5.51 -4.88 8.28
C GLU A 50 -5.65 -5.08 6.77
N VAL A 51 -4.91 -6.04 6.23
CA VAL A 51 -5.04 -6.46 4.82
C VAL A 51 -6.10 -7.55 4.73
N ALA A 52 -7.01 -7.42 3.77
CA ALA A 52 -8.08 -8.38 3.58
C ALA A 52 -8.37 -8.67 2.10
N PHE A 53 -8.54 -9.95 1.79
CA PHE A 53 -9.06 -10.42 0.52
C PHE A 53 -10.54 -10.07 0.40
N PHE A 54 -10.89 -9.44 -0.73
CA PHE A 54 -12.18 -8.83 -0.99
C PHE A 54 -12.71 -7.93 0.16
N GLY A 55 -11.81 -7.27 0.89
CA GLY A 55 -12.15 -6.39 2.01
C GLY A 55 -12.78 -7.11 3.22
N ARG A 56 -12.85 -8.45 3.20
CA ARG A 56 -13.59 -9.25 4.20
C ARG A 56 -12.73 -10.32 4.88
N VAL A 57 -11.97 -11.08 4.11
CA VAL A 57 -11.17 -12.20 4.63
C VAL A 57 -9.78 -11.68 5.01
N ARG A 58 -9.52 -11.57 6.31
CA ARG A 58 -8.25 -11.05 6.83
C ARG A 58 -7.08 -11.95 6.39
N LEU A 59 -6.08 -11.35 5.77
CA LEU A 59 -4.82 -12.01 5.40
C LEU A 59 -3.70 -11.70 6.40
N GLY A 60 -3.72 -10.52 7.02
CA GLY A 60 -2.68 -10.11 7.94
C GLY A 60 -2.72 -8.63 8.27
N THR A 61 -1.59 -8.11 8.74
CA THR A 61 -1.37 -6.70 8.99
C THR A 61 -0.32 -6.15 8.05
N ALA A 62 -0.46 -4.89 7.69
CA ALA A 62 0.53 -4.15 6.90
C ALA A 62 0.82 -2.79 7.53
N VAL A 63 1.93 -2.18 7.15
CA VAL A 63 2.24 -0.79 7.47
C VAL A 63 2.10 0.02 6.20
N GLN A 64 1.33 1.09 6.27
CA GLN A 64 1.27 2.10 5.22
C GLN A 64 2.23 3.22 5.55
N LEU A 65 3.01 3.62 4.56
CA LEU A 65 3.96 4.71 4.65
C LEU A 65 3.55 5.78 3.64
N LEU A 66 3.25 6.98 4.13
CA LEU A 66 3.24 8.18 3.30
C LEU A 66 4.68 8.70 3.27
N TYR A 67 5.25 8.84 2.09
CA TYR A 67 6.63 9.27 1.91
C TYR A 67 6.74 10.38 0.88
N ARG A 68 7.82 11.16 0.98
CA ARG A 68 8.16 12.20 0.00
C ARG A 68 8.64 11.54 -1.30
N SER A 69 8.04 11.92 -2.43
CA SER A 69 8.38 11.47 -3.79
C SER A 69 8.59 12.69 -4.71
N THR A 70 8.82 12.44 -6.00
CA THR A 70 8.97 13.48 -7.04
C THR A 70 8.00 13.21 -8.19
N ASP A 71 7.29 14.24 -8.64
CA ASP A 71 6.38 14.15 -9.79
C ASP A 71 7.13 14.23 -11.14
N ALA A 72 6.41 14.17 -12.28
CA ALA A 72 7.02 14.24 -13.62
C ALA A 72 7.71 15.59 -13.91
N HIS A 73 7.32 16.63 -13.19
CA HIS A 73 7.83 17.98 -13.36
C HIS A 73 9.02 18.28 -12.43
N GLY A 74 9.43 17.32 -11.61
CA GLY A 74 10.51 17.48 -10.65
C GLY A 74 10.06 18.15 -9.35
N ALA A 75 8.77 18.40 -9.15
CA ALA A 75 8.23 18.99 -7.94
C ALA A 75 8.08 17.94 -6.83
N ALA A 76 8.17 18.40 -5.58
CA ALA A 76 7.99 17.53 -4.43
C ALA A 76 6.52 17.15 -4.26
N GLU A 77 6.26 15.86 -4.10
CA GLU A 77 4.93 15.32 -3.82
C GLU A 77 4.99 14.30 -2.67
N ALA A 78 3.83 13.85 -2.20
CA ALA A 78 3.73 12.69 -1.31
C ALA A 78 3.10 11.52 -2.06
N ALA A 79 3.54 10.31 -1.73
CA ALA A 79 2.99 9.05 -2.25
C ALA A 79 2.86 8.02 -1.13
N VAL A 80 2.07 6.98 -1.35
CA VAL A 80 1.82 5.93 -0.35
C VAL A 80 2.35 4.59 -0.84
N THR A 81 2.92 3.81 0.07
CA THR A 81 3.17 2.38 -0.14
C THR A 81 2.59 1.57 1.01
N THR A 82 2.04 0.40 0.69
CA THR A 82 1.61 -0.60 1.68
C THR A 82 2.65 -1.71 1.76
N VAL A 83 3.29 -1.85 2.92
CA VAL A 83 4.32 -2.88 3.16
C VAL A 83 3.74 -4.00 4.00
N VAL A 84 3.81 -5.22 3.47
CA VAL A 84 3.38 -6.45 4.13
C VAL A 84 4.61 -7.29 4.45
N LEU A 85 4.74 -7.69 5.70
CA LEU A 85 5.82 -8.55 6.15
C LEU A 85 5.33 -10.02 6.23
N PRO A 86 6.18 -11.00 5.89
CA PRO A 86 5.85 -12.40 6.08
C PRO A 86 5.74 -12.72 7.58
N ALA A 87 4.77 -13.56 7.96
CA ALA A 87 4.48 -13.84 9.38
C ALA A 87 5.57 -14.69 10.05
N ASP A 88 6.18 -15.60 9.31
CA ASP A 88 7.07 -16.64 9.85
C ASP A 88 8.55 -16.38 9.57
N ARG A 89 8.94 -15.11 9.36
CA ARG A 89 10.32 -14.74 9.06
C ARG A 89 10.75 -13.45 9.76
N THR A 90 12.00 -13.41 10.22
CA THR A 90 12.60 -12.20 10.76
C THR A 90 12.71 -11.14 9.67
N PRO A 91 12.17 -9.92 9.86
CA PRO A 91 12.18 -8.89 8.82
C PRO A 91 13.57 -8.54 8.29
N SER A 92 14.61 -8.59 9.13
CA SER A 92 16.00 -8.28 8.72
C SER A 92 16.57 -9.28 7.70
N ASP A 93 16.02 -10.48 7.62
CA ASP A 93 16.48 -11.52 6.70
C ASP A 93 15.64 -11.56 5.41
N CYS A 94 14.59 -10.75 5.33
CA CYS A 94 13.66 -10.75 4.21
C CYS A 94 14.24 -9.98 3.01
N PRO A 95 14.33 -10.59 1.82
CA PRO A 95 14.43 -9.81 0.60
C PRO A 95 13.12 -9.03 0.38
N VAL A 96 13.20 -7.92 -0.34
CA VAL A 96 12.05 -7.03 -0.59
C VAL A 96 11.59 -7.16 -2.03
N LEU A 97 10.31 -7.42 -2.22
CA LEU A 97 9.64 -7.39 -3.52
C LEU A 97 8.84 -6.09 -3.62
N SER A 98 9.13 -5.26 -4.62
CA SER A 98 8.24 -4.20 -5.04
C SER A 98 7.22 -4.77 -6.02
N TYR A 99 5.93 -4.68 -5.70
CA TYR A 99 4.86 -5.22 -6.53
C TYR A 99 3.97 -4.09 -7.06
N GLN A 100 4.05 -3.81 -8.35
CA GLN A 100 3.32 -2.74 -9.02
C GLN A 100 2.01 -3.32 -9.57
N CYS A 101 0.93 -3.12 -8.83
CA CYS A 101 -0.38 -3.61 -9.22
C CYS A 101 -0.93 -2.94 -10.48
N ALA A 102 -1.85 -3.59 -11.19
CA ALA A 102 -2.68 -2.85 -12.14
C ALA A 102 -3.61 -1.90 -11.36
N ILE A 103 -3.48 -0.59 -11.58
CA ILE A 103 -4.42 0.39 -11.01
C ILE A 103 -5.31 0.88 -12.14
N ASP A 104 -6.61 0.59 -12.02
CA ASP A 104 -7.60 1.21 -12.89
C ASP A 104 -7.87 2.63 -12.37
N ALA A 105 -7.11 3.61 -12.91
CA ALA A 105 -6.99 5.01 -12.49
C ALA A 105 -8.28 5.85 -12.36
N MET A 106 -9.45 5.25 -12.55
CA MET A 106 -10.73 5.97 -12.62
C MET A 106 -11.26 6.42 -11.24
N SER A 107 -10.63 5.98 -10.14
CA SER A 107 -11.02 6.38 -8.79
C SER A 107 -9.96 6.02 -7.74
N SER A 108 -9.80 6.88 -6.73
CA SER A 108 -8.96 6.66 -5.55
C SER A 108 -9.25 5.35 -4.81
N ARG A 109 -10.44 4.75 -4.97
CA ARG A 109 -10.76 3.42 -4.44
C ARG A 109 -9.94 2.27 -5.05
N CYS A 110 -9.32 2.49 -6.20
CA CYS A 110 -8.49 1.50 -6.88
C CYS A 110 -7.03 1.50 -6.37
N PHE A 111 -6.63 2.51 -5.60
CA PHE A 111 -5.28 2.56 -5.04
C PHE A 111 -5.04 1.36 -4.10
N PRO A 112 -3.89 0.66 -4.22
CA PRO A 112 -3.54 -0.46 -3.35
C PRO A 112 -3.66 -0.10 -1.86
N SER A 113 -3.27 1.12 -1.46
CA SER A 113 -3.41 1.58 -0.09
C SER A 113 -4.86 1.65 0.43
N TYR A 114 -5.86 1.70 -0.43
CA TYR A 114 -7.26 1.57 -0.02
C TYR A 114 -7.79 0.16 -0.30
N ALA A 115 -7.61 -0.33 -1.53
CA ALA A 115 -8.20 -1.58 -2.00
C ALA A 115 -7.74 -2.80 -1.19
N LEU A 116 -6.56 -2.77 -0.58
CA LEU A 116 -6.07 -3.88 0.25
C LEU A 116 -6.65 -3.88 1.67
N ARG A 117 -7.25 -2.77 2.13
CA ARG A 117 -7.70 -2.63 3.52
C ARG A 117 -8.98 -3.40 3.77
N ARG A 118 -9.10 -3.94 4.99
CA ARG A 118 -10.36 -4.49 5.48
C ARG A 118 -11.47 -3.43 5.47
N GLY A 119 -12.63 -3.79 4.95
CA GLY A 119 -13.79 -2.90 4.83
C GLY A 119 -13.77 -1.98 3.61
N ALA A 120 -12.76 -2.10 2.73
CA ALA A 120 -12.72 -1.36 1.48
C ALA A 120 -13.89 -1.71 0.56
N ASP A 121 -14.43 -0.69 -0.12
CA ASP A 121 -15.38 -0.84 -1.21
C ASP A 121 -14.63 -1.08 -2.52
N LEU A 122 -14.76 -2.28 -3.08
CA LEU A 122 -13.89 -2.80 -4.15
C LEU A 122 -14.51 -2.74 -5.54
N VAL A 123 -15.61 -2.02 -5.70
CA VAL A 123 -16.26 -1.87 -7.01
C VAL A 123 -15.28 -1.22 -7.99
N GLY A 124 -14.75 -2.03 -8.91
CA GLY A 124 -13.79 -1.60 -9.95
C GLY A 124 -12.31 -1.80 -9.60
N ALA A 125 -11.97 -2.36 -8.43
CA ALA A 125 -10.57 -2.57 -8.05
C ALA A 125 -10.06 -3.96 -8.50
N SER A 126 -9.18 -3.99 -9.51
CA SER A 126 -8.54 -5.20 -10.05
C SER A 126 -7.40 -5.75 -9.17
N VAL A 127 -6.82 -4.92 -8.30
CA VAL A 127 -5.76 -5.25 -7.30
C VAL A 127 -6.02 -6.54 -6.53
N GLN A 128 -7.29 -6.89 -6.27
CA GLN A 128 -7.65 -8.08 -5.49
C GLN A 128 -7.28 -9.40 -6.18
N ALA A 129 -7.31 -9.46 -7.51
CA ALA A 129 -6.87 -10.65 -8.25
C ALA A 129 -5.36 -10.88 -8.09
N GLU A 130 -4.60 -9.80 -7.94
CA GLU A 130 -3.15 -9.81 -7.85
C GLU A 130 -2.63 -10.09 -6.43
N LEU A 131 -3.50 -9.92 -5.42
CA LEU A 131 -3.19 -10.23 -4.02
C LEU A 131 -2.79 -11.69 -3.80
N LEU A 132 -3.16 -12.61 -4.71
CA LEU A 132 -2.67 -13.99 -4.69
C LEU A 132 -1.17 -14.10 -4.99
N PHE A 133 -0.63 -13.27 -5.88
CA PHE A 133 0.81 -13.23 -6.14
C PHE A 133 1.57 -12.62 -4.98
N VAL A 134 1.02 -11.57 -4.37
CA VAL A 134 1.55 -10.98 -3.12
C VAL A 134 1.56 -12.04 -2.00
N ALA A 135 0.46 -12.79 -1.83
CA ALA A 135 0.38 -13.86 -0.84
C ALA A 135 1.41 -14.97 -1.10
N ALA A 136 1.64 -15.35 -2.36
CA ALA A 136 2.67 -16.32 -2.71
C ALA A 136 4.08 -15.81 -2.38
N ALA A 137 4.40 -14.54 -2.70
CA ALA A 137 5.68 -13.94 -2.34
C ALA A 137 5.91 -13.88 -0.82
N LEU A 138 4.88 -13.54 -0.05
CA LEU A 138 4.91 -13.58 1.42
C LEU A 138 5.15 -15.00 1.95
N ALA A 139 4.52 -16.01 1.35
CA ALA A 139 4.73 -17.41 1.71
C ALA A 139 6.16 -17.88 1.38
N ASP A 140 6.78 -17.34 0.33
CA ASP A 140 8.19 -17.55 -0.02
C ASP A 140 9.15 -16.72 0.87
N GLY A 141 8.62 -15.98 1.85
CA GLY A 141 9.40 -15.23 2.83
C GLY A 141 9.90 -13.87 2.32
N TRP A 142 9.28 -13.30 1.29
CA TRP A 142 9.56 -11.94 0.84
C TRP A 142 8.76 -10.93 1.65
N ALA A 143 9.38 -9.82 2.04
CA ALA A 143 8.63 -8.61 2.39
C ALA A 143 8.13 -7.97 1.09
N VAL A 144 6.88 -7.51 1.06
CA VAL A 144 6.27 -6.97 -0.17
C VAL A 144 5.89 -5.51 0.04
N SER A 145 6.44 -4.61 -0.77
CA SER A 145 6.08 -3.19 -0.86
C SER A 145 5.15 -2.99 -2.05
N ILE A 146 3.97 -2.42 -1.83
CA ILE A 146 2.91 -2.26 -2.83
C ILE A 146 2.59 -0.76 -2.95
N PRO A 147 3.27 -0.04 -3.86
CA PRO A 147 3.12 1.40 -4.00
C PRO A 147 1.87 1.80 -4.80
N ASP A 148 1.25 2.91 -4.38
CA ASP A 148 0.25 3.66 -5.15
C ASP A 148 0.97 4.47 -6.25
N HIS A 149 1.52 3.75 -7.24
CA HIS A 149 2.45 4.30 -8.23
C HIS A 149 1.82 5.28 -9.24
N GLU A 150 0.48 5.37 -9.29
CA GLU A 150 -0.23 6.42 -10.04
C GLU A 150 -0.31 7.77 -9.30
N GLY A 151 0.16 7.83 -8.05
CA GLY A 151 0.15 9.04 -7.24
C GLY A 151 -1.23 9.36 -6.64
N VAL A 152 -1.23 10.24 -5.63
CA VAL A 152 -2.43 10.55 -4.83
C VAL A 152 -3.51 11.25 -5.66
N ALA A 153 -3.14 11.91 -6.75
CA ALA A 153 -4.06 12.60 -7.67
C ALA A 153 -4.64 11.68 -8.77
N GLY A 154 -4.22 10.42 -8.88
CA GLY A 154 -4.69 9.49 -9.93
C GLY A 154 -4.40 9.99 -11.35
N MET A 155 -3.32 10.75 -11.52
CA MET A 155 -2.94 11.32 -12.81
C MET A 155 -2.35 10.22 -13.71
N TRP A 156 -3.22 9.62 -14.51
CA TRP A 156 -2.87 8.60 -15.49
C TRP A 156 -1.96 9.18 -16.59
N GLY A 157 -0.91 8.44 -16.97
CA GLY A 157 -0.26 8.61 -18.28
C GLY A 157 1.19 9.12 -18.32
N ALA A 158 1.89 9.29 -17.19
CA ALA A 158 3.31 9.68 -17.20
C ALA A 158 4.21 8.53 -16.67
N PRO A 159 4.88 7.76 -17.55
CA PRO A 159 5.66 6.57 -17.15
C PRO A 159 6.86 6.88 -16.24
N TYR A 160 7.33 8.13 -16.21
CA TYR A 160 8.44 8.54 -15.35
C TYR A 160 8.03 8.71 -13.88
N GLU A 161 6.78 9.08 -13.60
CA GLU A 161 6.30 9.33 -12.24
C GLU A 161 6.21 8.05 -11.41
N ALA A 162 5.68 6.99 -12.03
CA ALA A 162 5.57 5.68 -11.40
C ALA A 162 6.96 5.17 -10.97
N GLY A 163 8.00 5.41 -11.78
CA GLY A 163 9.37 5.02 -11.46
C GLY A 163 9.91 5.70 -10.20
N PHE A 164 9.72 7.02 -10.04
CA PHE A 164 10.16 7.73 -8.84
C PHE A 164 9.41 7.26 -7.60
N ARG A 165 8.07 7.17 -7.67
CA ARG A 165 7.24 6.69 -6.56
C ARG A 165 7.65 5.28 -6.12
N VAL A 166 7.85 4.36 -7.06
CA VAL A 166 8.25 2.98 -6.73
C VAL A 166 9.62 2.94 -6.03
N LEU A 167 10.61 3.68 -6.55
CA LEU A 167 11.95 3.71 -5.96
C LEU A 167 11.98 4.42 -4.60
N ASP A 168 11.26 5.53 -4.46
CA ASP A 168 11.13 6.27 -3.21
C ASP A 168 10.31 5.47 -2.18
N GLY A 169 9.32 4.70 -2.61
CA GLY A 169 8.58 3.78 -1.75
C GLY A 169 9.44 2.62 -1.23
N LEU A 170 10.39 2.13 -2.04
CA LEU A 170 11.40 1.17 -1.57
C LEU A 170 12.37 1.79 -0.57
N ARG A 171 12.86 3.02 -0.83
CA ARG A 171 13.68 3.77 0.14
C ARG A 171 12.94 3.99 1.45
N ALA A 172 11.65 4.34 1.39
CA ALA A 172 10.80 4.50 2.56
C ALA A 172 10.63 3.20 3.33
N ALA A 173 10.39 2.07 2.64
CA ALA A 173 10.25 0.76 3.27
C ALA A 173 11.54 0.32 3.97
N LEU A 174 12.68 0.42 3.28
CA LEU A 174 13.99 0.03 3.82
C LEU A 174 14.49 0.97 4.93
N GLY A 175 14.07 2.23 4.91
CA GLY A 175 14.48 3.25 5.89
C GLY A 175 13.55 3.41 7.10
N HIS A 176 12.45 2.65 7.19
CA HIS A 176 11.49 2.76 8.30
C HIS A 176 11.74 1.71 9.37
N ASP A 177 12.28 2.13 10.51
CA ASP A 177 12.70 1.23 11.60
C ASP A 177 11.62 0.27 12.09
N GLU A 178 10.34 0.68 12.05
CA GLU A 178 9.20 -0.16 12.47
C GLU A 178 9.08 -1.44 11.64
N LEU A 179 9.55 -1.42 10.38
CA LEU A 179 9.52 -2.58 9.50
C LEU A 179 10.68 -3.55 9.76
N GLY A 180 11.79 -3.08 10.36
CA GLY A 180 12.95 -3.92 10.68
C GLY A 180 13.64 -4.57 9.48
N LEU A 181 13.44 -4.05 8.26
CA LEU A 181 14.09 -4.54 7.05
C LEU A 181 15.58 -4.15 7.07
N ALA A 182 16.44 -4.99 6.51
CA ALA A 182 17.84 -4.64 6.35
C ALA A 182 17.99 -3.53 5.30
N PRO A 183 18.77 -2.46 5.55
CA PRO A 183 18.97 -1.38 4.58
C PRO A 183 19.58 -1.84 3.24
N ASP A 184 20.32 -2.94 3.25
CA ASP A 184 20.96 -3.59 2.11
C ASP A 184 20.22 -4.86 1.63
N ALA A 185 18.96 -5.06 2.08
CA ALA A 185 18.15 -6.19 1.67
C ALA A 185 18.08 -6.31 0.13
N PRO A 186 18.23 -7.52 -0.43
CA PRO A 186 18.07 -7.72 -1.87
C PRO A 186 16.68 -7.28 -2.33
N VAL A 187 16.63 -6.51 -3.42
CA VAL A 187 15.37 -5.99 -3.98
C VAL A 187 15.06 -6.66 -5.31
N ALA A 188 13.80 -7.06 -5.49
CA ALA A 188 13.21 -7.44 -6.77
C ALA A 188 12.01 -6.55 -7.09
N MET A 189 11.69 -6.40 -8.37
CA MET A 189 10.53 -5.64 -8.85
C MET A 189 9.67 -6.54 -9.73
N TRP A 190 8.35 -6.40 -9.61
CA TRP A 190 7.38 -7.11 -10.43
C TRP A 190 6.28 -6.13 -10.85
N ASP A 191 6.26 -5.84 -12.14
CA ASP A 191 5.18 -5.10 -12.80
C ASP A 191 4.15 -6.06 -13.40
N THR A 192 2.86 -5.82 -13.16
CA THR A 192 1.83 -6.55 -13.89
C THR A 192 1.71 -6.01 -15.31
N PRO A 193 1.25 -6.82 -16.29
CA PRO A 193 1.18 -6.37 -17.69
C PRO A 193 0.33 -5.12 -17.94
N ALA A 194 -0.58 -4.77 -17.03
CA ALA A 194 -1.36 -3.54 -17.12
C ALA A 194 -0.63 -2.32 -16.51
N ALA A 195 0.36 -2.54 -15.63
CA ALA A 195 1.28 -1.51 -15.15
C ALA A 195 2.46 -1.27 -16.12
N ASP A 196 2.82 -2.26 -16.96
CA ASP A 196 3.82 -2.11 -18.02
C ASP A 196 3.19 -1.49 -19.27
N SER A 197 3.55 -0.24 -19.58
CA SER A 197 3.10 0.47 -20.79
C SER A 197 3.88 0.08 -22.05
N ARG A 198 4.77 -0.92 -21.99
CA ARG A 198 5.48 -1.46 -23.15
C ARG A 198 4.74 -2.67 -23.75
N PRO A 199 4.52 -2.71 -25.08
CA PRO A 199 3.97 -3.87 -25.72
C PRO A 199 5.09 -4.90 -25.91
N ASP A 200 5.41 -5.71 -24.90
CA ASP A 200 6.06 -7.01 -25.11
C ASP A 200 5.95 -7.90 -23.88
N GLY A 201 5.24 -9.01 -24.06
CA GLY A 201 4.85 -9.92 -22.99
C GLY A 201 6.00 -10.66 -22.31
N LEU A 202 5.79 -10.88 -21.01
CA LEU A 202 6.29 -11.99 -20.21
C LEU A 202 7.81 -12.20 -20.19
N ARG A 203 8.49 -11.55 -19.24
CA ARG A 203 9.75 -12.06 -18.69
C ARG A 203 9.59 -12.40 -17.21
N ARG A 204 10.11 -13.57 -16.82
CA ARG A 204 10.25 -13.96 -15.41
C ARG A 204 11.01 -12.87 -14.65
N PRO A 205 10.69 -12.62 -13.36
CA PRO A 205 11.46 -11.71 -12.53
C PRO A 205 12.93 -12.14 -12.53
N ARG A 206 13.82 -11.24 -12.95
CA ARG A 206 15.26 -11.39 -12.72
C ARG A 206 15.63 -10.40 -11.61
N PRO A 207 16.32 -10.85 -10.55
CA PRO A 207 16.85 -9.93 -9.55
C PRO A 207 17.98 -9.13 -10.20
N THR A 208 17.74 -7.84 -10.44
CA THR A 208 18.76 -6.90 -10.89
C THR A 208 18.64 -5.59 -10.12
N MET A 209 19.22 -5.56 -8.92
CA MET A 209 20.01 -4.43 -8.44
C MET A 209 20.77 -4.86 -7.17
N ARG A 210 22.10 -4.72 -7.19
CA ARG A 210 22.91 -4.55 -5.98
C ARG A 210 23.20 -3.06 -5.89
N PRO A 211 22.89 -2.37 -4.78
CA PRO A 211 23.38 -1.03 -4.57
C PRO A 211 24.91 -1.09 -4.41
N SER A 212 25.59 -0.18 -5.12
CA SER A 212 27.03 0.09 -5.00
C SER A 212 27.35 0.83 -3.71
#